data_AF-A0A969KZ29-F1
#
_entry.id   AF-A0A969KZ29-F1
#
_cell.length_a   1.000
_cell.length_b   1.000
_cell.length_c   1.000
_cell.angle_alpha   90.00
_cell.angle_beta   90.00
_cell.angle_gamma   90.00
#
_symmetry.space_group_name_H-M   'P 1'
#
loop_
_entity.id
_entity.type
_entity.pdbx_description
1 polymer ?
#
loop_
_entity_poly.entity_id
_entity_poly.type
_entity_poly.pdbx_seq_one_letter_code
_entity_poly.pdbx_strand_id
1 'polypeptide(L)' 'MSFSDYKSLAQVQEEYQIKYQEDNFVSELWMDVPALFLEEFNFNLTCMDAFSSEAARCELVIFPIL' A
#
# COMPACT_ATOMS: atom_id res chain seq x y z
N MET A 1 -5.06 -3.03 26.78
CA MET A 1 -6.38 -2.66 26.23
C MET A 1 -6.54 -3.37 24.90
N SER A 2 -7.75 -3.84 24.59
CA SER A 2 -8.04 -4.40 23.27
C SER A 2 -8.23 -3.26 22.27
N PHE A 3 -7.98 -3.51 20.98
CA PHE A 3 -8.27 -2.52 19.93
C PHE A 3 -9.76 -2.11 19.90
N SER A 4 -10.65 -2.97 20.39
CA SER A 4 -12.09 -2.71 20.50
C SER A 4 -12.45 -1.69 21.59
N ASP A 5 -11.50 -1.34 22.47
CA ASP A 5 -11.73 -0.38 23.56
C ASP A 5 -11.69 1.08 23.06
N TYR A 6 -11.12 1.32 21.87
CA TYR A 6 -11.05 2.64 21.26
C TYR A 6 -12.35 2.99 20.52
N LYS A 7 -12.94 4.14 20.84
CA LYS A 7 -14.22 4.60 20.27
C LYS A 7 -14.05 5.52 19.06
N SER A 8 -12.84 6.05 18.85
CA SER A 8 -12.54 6.92 17.71
C SER A 8 -11.05 6.90 17.40
N LEU A 9 -10.70 7.25 16.16
CA LEU A 9 -9.30 7.44 15.76
C LEU A 9 -8.61 8.56 16.56
N ALA A 10 -9.35 9.60 16.94
CA ALA A 10 -8.82 10.70 17.74
C ALA A 10 -8.32 10.25 19.12
N GLN A 11 -9.04 9.32 19.77
CA GLN A 11 -8.63 8.73 21.04
C GLN A 11 -7.28 7.99 20.91
N VAL A 12 -7.12 7.23 19.82
CA VAL A 12 -5.86 6.53 19.53
C VAL A 12 -4.73 7.53 19.27
N GLN A 13 -4.99 8.56 18.47
CA GLN A 13 -3.98 9.58 18.16
C GLN A 13 -3.50 10.31 19.42
N GLU A 14 -4.41 10.66 20.32
CA GLU A 14 -4.06 11.31 21.58
C GLU A 14 -3.28 10.37 22.53
N GLU A 15 -3.76 9.15 22.74
CA GLU A 15 -3.12 8.21 23.68
C GLU A 15 -1.71 7.82 23.23
N TYR A 16 -1.53 7.56 21.93
CA TYR A 16 -0.24 7.16 21.36
C TYR A 16 0.58 8.35 20.86
N GLN A 17 0.09 9.58 21.04
CA GLN A 17 0.78 10.80 20.58
C GLN A 17 1.15 10.74 19.09
N ILE A 18 0.28 10.17 18.26
CA ILE A 18 0.48 10.02 16.83
C ILE A 18 0.45 11.42 16.21
N LYS A 19 1.53 11.79 15.53
CA LYS A 19 1.67 13.06 14.84
C LYS A 19 1.87 12.81 13.36
N TYR A 20 1.20 13.62 12.54
CA TYR A 20 1.51 13.69 11.12
C TYR A 20 2.90 14.28 10.95
N GLN A 21 3.74 13.64 10.14
CA GLN A 21 5.04 14.15 9.75
C GLN A 21 5.25 13.93 8.25
N GLU A 22 5.76 14.95 7.58
CA GLU A 22 6.19 14.90 6.19
C GLU A 22 7.71 14.85 6.13
N ASP A 23 8.29 13.80 6.71
CA ASP A 23 9.75 13.66 6.81
C ASP A 23 10.14 12.18 6.68
N ASN A 24 11.38 11.91 6.31
CA ASN A 24 11.92 10.57 6.03
C ASN A 24 11.23 9.82 4.89
N PHE A 25 10.64 10.53 3.93
CA PHE A 25 10.19 9.90 2.70
C PHE A 25 11.39 9.36 1.91
N VAL A 26 11.18 8.24 1.24
CA VAL A 26 12.14 7.75 0.26
C VAL A 26 12.21 8.79 -0.85
N SER A 27 13.41 9.31 -1.12
CA SER A 27 13.61 10.22 -2.23
C SER A 27 13.29 9.51 -3.54
N GLU A 28 12.58 10.19 -4.44
CA GLU A 28 12.31 9.66 -5.78
C GLU A 28 13.64 9.30 -6.46
N LEU A 29 13.76 8.04 -6.87
CA LEU A 29 14.91 7.55 -7.62
C LEU A 29 14.45 7.28 -9.04
N TRP A 30 15.02 8.01 -9.98
CA TRP A 30 14.87 7.68 -11.40
C TRP A 30 15.59 6.37 -11.68
N MET A 31 14.84 5.38 -12.14
CA MET A 31 15.37 4.10 -12.59
C MET A 31 14.64 3.62 -13.83
N ASP A 32 15.37 2.94 -14.72
CA ASP A 32 14.75 2.24 -15.82
C ASP A 32 14.04 1.00 -15.29
N VAL A 33 12.75 0.87 -15.62
CA VAL A 33 11.94 -0.28 -15.22
C VAL A 33 12.37 -1.50 -16.06
N PRO A 34 12.72 -2.65 -15.43
CA PRO A 34 13.09 -3.84 -16.18
C PRO A 34 11.97 -4.30 -17.12
N ALA A 35 12.33 -4.70 -18.35
CA ALA A 35 11.35 -5.16 -19.34
C ALA A 35 10.50 -6.34 -18.83
N LEU A 36 11.11 -7.27 -18.10
CA LEU A 36 10.42 -8.41 -17.48
C LEU A 36 9.31 -7.95 -16.53
N PHE A 37 9.58 -6.95 -15.70
CA PHE A 37 8.58 -6.40 -14.78
C PHE A 37 7.41 -5.79 -15.55
N LEU A 38 7.68 -5.07 -16.63
CA LEU A 38 6.62 -4.50 -17.48
C LEU A 38 5.76 -5.60 -18.12
N GLU A 39 6.35 -6.69 -18.58
CA GLU A 39 5.60 -7.83 -19.14
C GLU A 39 4.71 -8.48 -18.08
N GLU A 40 5.25 -8.78 -16.90
CA GLU A 40 4.50 -9.37 -15.79
C GLU A 40 3.37 -8.44 -15.31
N PHE A 41 3.64 -7.15 -15.21
CA PHE A 41 2.65 -6.16 -14.81
C PHE A 41 1.48 -6.10 -15.80
N ASN A 42 1.75 -6.05 -17.11
CA ASN A 42 0.72 -6.04 -18.13
C ASN A 42 -0.10 -7.35 -18.14
N PHE A 43 0.55 -8.49 -17.94
CA PHE A 43 -0.12 -9.78 -17.82
C PHE A 43 -1.09 -9.78 -16.63
N ASN A 44 -0.62 -9.36 -15.45
CA ASN A 44 -1.44 -9.32 -14.24
C ASN A 44 -2.62 -8.35 -14.38
N LEU A 45 -2.44 -7.17 -14.96
CA LEU A 45 -3.54 -6.24 -15.22
C LEU A 45 -4.62 -6.83 -16.15
N THR A 46 -4.22 -7.69 -17.09
CA THR A 46 -5.15 -8.30 -18.04
C THR A 46 -5.87 -9.51 -17.44
N CYS A 47 -5.18 -10.29 -16.61
CA CYS A 47 -5.67 -11.57 -16.10
C CYS A 47 -6.29 -11.48 -14.70
N MET A 48 -5.97 -10.46 -13.91
CA MET A 48 -6.47 -10.27 -12.55
C MET A 48 -7.55 -9.20 -12.52
N ASP A 49 -8.78 -9.60 -12.17
CA ASP A 49 -9.87 -8.65 -11.94
C ASP A 49 -9.84 -8.15 -10.49
N ALA A 50 -9.15 -7.03 -10.29
CA ALA A 50 -9.06 -6.33 -9.01
C ALA A 50 -10.43 -5.82 -8.50
N PHE A 51 -11.42 -5.67 -9.38
CA PHE A 51 -12.71 -5.11 -9.00
C PHE A 51 -13.64 -6.20 -8.46
N SER A 52 -13.54 -7.41 -9.00
CA SER A 52 -14.37 -8.55 -8.56
C SER A 52 -13.70 -9.47 -7.55
N SER A 53 -12.37 -9.48 -7.44
CA SER A 53 -11.63 -10.39 -6.56
C SER A 53 -10.82 -9.66 -5.51
N GLU A 54 -11.13 -9.93 -4.24
CA GLU A 54 -10.36 -9.40 -3.10
C GLU A 54 -8.94 -9.97 -3.06
N ALA A 55 -8.78 -11.26 -3.31
CA ALA A 55 -7.47 -11.89 -3.45
C ALA A 55 -6.65 -11.24 -4.57
N ALA A 56 -7.27 -10.92 -5.71
CA ALA A 56 -6.58 -10.23 -6.80
C ALA A 56 -6.10 -8.83 -6.37
N ARG A 57 -6.88 -8.10 -5.58
CA ARG A 57 -6.43 -6.82 -5.02
C ARG A 57 -5.23 -6.99 -4.11
N CYS A 58 -5.24 -8.01 -3.24
CA CYS A 58 -4.13 -8.27 -2.34
C CYS A 58 -2.83 -8.53 -3.11
N GLU A 59 -2.88 -9.31 -4.19
CA GLU A 59 -1.70 -9.58 -5.01
C GLU A 59 -1.20 -8.33 -5.78
N LEU A 60 -2.12 -7.50 -6.29
CA LEU A 60 -1.76 -6.27 -7.02
C LEU A 60 -1.22 -5.15 -6.11
N VAL A 61 -1.55 -5.16 -4.81
CA VAL A 61 -1.06 -4.17 -3.82
C VAL A 61 0.43 -4.39 -3.46
N ILE A 62 0.97 -5.59 -3.71
CA ILE A 62 2.34 -5.98 -3.34
C ILE A 62 3.29 -5.88 -4.55
N PHE A 63 2.86 -5.29 -5.68
CA PHE A 63 3.87 -4.89 -6.66
C PHE A 63 4.89 -4.02 -5.92
N PRO A 64 6.20 -4.31 -6.07
CA PRO A 64 7.24 -3.52 -5.42
C PRO A 64 6.90 -2.05 -5.68
N ILE A 65 6.57 -1.36 -4.59
CA ILE A 65 6.10 0.02 -4.58
C ILE A 65 7.11 0.81 -5.42
N LEU A 66 6.64 1.34 -6.55
CA LEU A 66 7.35 2.38 -7.30
C LEU A 66 7.52 3.62 -6.41
#